data_AF-A0A5K7YUX3-F1
#
_entry.id   AF-A0A5K7YUX3-F1
#
_cell.length_a   1.000
_cell.length_b   1.000
_cell.length_c   1.000
_cell.angle_alpha   90.00
_cell.angle_beta   90.00
_cell.angle_gamma   90.00
#
_symmetry.space_group_name_H-M   'P 1'
#
loop_
_entity.id
_entity.type
_entity.pdbx_description
1 polymer ?
#
loop_
_entity_poly.entity_id
_entity_poly.type
_entity_poly.pdbx_seq_one_letter_code
_entity_poly.pdbx_strand_id
1 'polypeptide(L)'
;MTDSRNTERRTGPRTSTGTPQEPILKVGRQAFDVVDYSCSGLRIAGGNRFPLSGWIQGTLCLAGRNPIPIDAIVIRRQDGEVGLRLIVPIAV
;
A
#
# COMPACT_ATOMS: atom_id res chain seq x y z
N MET A 1 1.38 -38.06 -36.45
CA MET A 1 1.32 -39.26 -35.58
C MET A 1 2.71 -39.40 -34.99
N THR A 2 3.03 -39.27 -33.70
CA THR A 2 2.34 -39.23 -32.38
C THR A 2 3.41 -38.55 -31.48
N ASP A 3 3.15 -37.74 -30.45
CA ASP A 3 2.73 -38.19 -29.11
C ASP A 3 2.63 -36.98 -28.15
N SER A 4 1.66 -37.13 -27.26
CA SER A 4 1.28 -36.50 -25.99
C SER A 4 2.29 -35.67 -25.20
N ARG A 5 1.72 -34.69 -24.47
CA ARG A 5 1.85 -34.39 -23.01
C ARG A 5 1.64 -32.89 -22.80
N ASN A 6 0.93 -32.35 -21.82
CA ASN A 6 0.27 -32.88 -20.63
C ASN A 6 -0.58 -31.70 -20.10
N THR A 7 -1.82 -31.96 -19.73
CA THR A 7 -2.67 -31.07 -18.94
C THR A 7 -2.03 -30.79 -17.59
N GLU A 8 -1.42 -29.62 -17.38
CA GLU A 8 -1.19 -29.14 -16.02
C GLU A 8 -2.44 -28.46 -15.48
N ARG A 9 -3.36 -29.30 -14.97
CA ARG A 9 -4.30 -28.88 -13.93
C ARG A 9 -3.48 -28.50 -12.70
N ARG A 10 -3.35 -27.19 -12.46
CA ARG A 10 -2.66 -26.65 -11.28
C ARG A 10 -3.41 -27.07 -10.02
N THR A 11 -2.77 -27.94 -9.24
CA THR A 11 -3.34 -28.55 -8.03
C THR A 11 -2.38 -28.21 -6.89
N GLY A 12 -2.60 -27.09 -6.19
CA GLY A 12 -1.79 -26.75 -5.02
C GLY A 12 -2.11 -25.38 -4.43
N PRO A 13 -2.25 -25.25 -3.10
CA PRO A 13 -2.40 -23.95 -2.45
C PRO A 13 -1.10 -23.16 -2.52
N ARG A 14 -1.17 -21.90 -2.94
CA ARG A 14 -0.05 -20.96 -2.80
C ARG A 14 0.08 -20.58 -1.33
N THR A 15 1.01 -21.20 -0.62
CA THR A 15 1.47 -20.67 0.65
C THR A 15 2.48 -19.57 0.33
N SER A 16 2.03 -18.33 0.24
CA SER A 16 2.91 -17.16 0.25
C SER A 16 3.54 -17.08 1.65
N THR A 17 4.73 -17.66 1.78
CA THR A 17 5.60 -17.45 2.94
C THR A 17 6.11 -16.01 2.90
N GLY A 18 5.86 -15.27 3.97
CA GLY A 18 5.95 -13.82 4.05
C GLY A 18 7.29 -13.24 3.60
N THR A 19 7.26 -12.49 2.51
CA THR A 19 8.13 -11.32 2.40
C THR A 19 7.69 -10.30 3.46
N PRO A 20 8.61 -9.49 4.03
CA PRO A 20 8.21 -8.28 4.73
C PRO A 20 7.34 -7.49 3.76
N GLN A 21 6.04 -7.43 4.03
CA GLN A 21 5.15 -6.67 3.18
C GLN A 21 5.50 -5.21 3.41
N GLU A 22 6.11 -4.58 2.40
CA GLU A 22 6.39 -3.15 2.45
C GLU A 22 5.10 -2.42 2.85
N PRO A 23 5.20 -1.38 3.70
CA PRO A 23 4.01 -0.71 4.18
C PRO A 23 3.25 -0.11 2.99
N ILE A 24 1.95 -0.36 2.94
CA ILE A 24 1.07 0.09 1.86
C ILE A 24 0.00 1.01 2.44
N LEU A 25 -0.23 2.14 1.81
CA LEU A 25 -1.41 2.96 2.03
C LEU A 25 -2.47 2.64 0.98
N LYS A 26 -3.67 2.25 1.42
CA LYS A 26 -4.83 2.10 0.53
C LYS A 26 -5.73 3.33 0.64
N VAL A 27 -6.05 3.95 -0.50
CA VAL A 27 -7.03 5.05 -0.60
C VAL A 27 -8.06 4.65 -1.64
N GLY A 28 -9.28 4.36 -1.18
CA GLY A 28 -10.31 3.75 -2.04
C GLY A 28 -9.84 2.44 -2.66
N ARG A 29 -9.78 2.38 -3.99
CA ARG A 29 -9.31 1.20 -4.76
C ARG A 29 -7.81 1.22 -5.09
N GLN A 30 -7.11 2.29 -4.72
CA GLN A 30 -5.70 2.49 -5.06
C GLN A 30 -4.83 2.09 -3.88
N ALA A 31 -3.65 1.57 -4.20
CA ALA A 31 -2.60 1.23 -3.25
C ALA A 31 -1.34 2.02 -3.60
N PHE A 32 -0.69 2.53 -2.57
CA PHE A 32 0.52 3.34 -2.65
C PHE A 32 1.57 2.78 -1.73
N ASP A 33 2.80 2.66 -2.24
CA ASP A 33 3.94 2.25 -1.43
C ASP A 33 4.29 3.38 -0.45
N VAL A 34 4.44 3.04 0.82
CA VAL A 34 4.81 3.99 1.87
C VAL A 34 6.34 4.04 1.95
N VAL A 35 6.91 5.19 1.62
CA VAL A 35 8.36 5.46 1.68
C VAL A 35 8.82 5.61 3.13
N ASP A 36 8.06 6.38 3.93
CA ASP A 36 8.26 6.48 5.37
C ASP A 36 6.95 6.84 6.09
N TYR A 37 6.95 6.64 7.40
CA TYR A 37 5.83 6.94 8.26
C TYR A 37 6.30 7.29 9.67
N SER A 38 5.51 8.11 10.34
CA SER A 38 5.70 8.54 11.72
C SER A 38 4.34 8.60 12.42
N CYS A 39 4.33 8.92 13.72
CA CYS A 39 3.08 9.07 14.46
C CYS A 39 2.15 10.11 13.85
N SER A 40 2.66 11.12 13.13
CA SER A 40 1.88 12.27 12.64
C SER A 40 1.85 12.42 11.11
N GLY A 41 2.53 11.56 10.36
CA GLY A 41 2.67 11.77 8.92
C GLY A 41 3.15 10.54 8.17
N LEU A 42 2.93 10.58 6.86
CA LEU A 42 3.27 9.52 5.91
C LEU A 42 3.88 10.16 4.66
N ARG A 43 4.84 9.47 4.05
CA ARG A 43 5.31 9.76 2.70
C ARG A 43 5.04 8.56 1.82
N ILE A 44 4.41 8.80 0.68
CA ILE A 44 4.05 7.74 -0.27
C ILE A 44 4.67 8.00 -1.64
N ALA A 45 5.03 6.93 -2.33
CA ALA A 45 5.50 6.97 -3.71
C ALA A 45 4.32 6.91 -4.70
N GLY A 46 4.57 7.31 -5.95
CA GLY A 46 3.61 7.15 -7.05
C GLY A 46 2.50 8.20 -7.07
N GLY A 47 2.66 9.33 -6.39
CA GLY A 47 1.71 10.46 -6.37
C GLY A 47 1.42 11.09 -7.74
N ASN A 48 2.28 10.82 -8.72
CA ASN A 48 2.10 11.25 -10.11
C ASN A 48 1.12 10.36 -10.88
N ARG A 49 0.95 9.08 -10.48
CA ARG A 49 0.02 8.16 -11.15
C ARG A 49 -1.43 8.48 -10.80
N PHE A 50 -1.68 8.94 -9.58
CA PHE A 50 -3.00 9.31 -9.11
C PHE A 50 -2.95 10.61 -8.33
N PRO A 51 -3.66 11.67 -8.77
CA PRO A 51 -3.58 12.96 -8.11
C PRO A 51 -4.37 12.94 -6.79
N LEU A 52 -3.73 12.56 -5.69
CA LEU A 52 -4.26 12.75 -4.33
C LEU A 52 -4.17 14.21 -3.89
N SER A 53 -5.29 14.87 -3.61
CA SER A 53 -5.32 16.25 -3.14
C SER A 53 -6.25 16.41 -1.94
N GLY A 54 -6.01 17.44 -1.14
CA GLY A 54 -6.86 17.77 0.00
C GLY A 54 -6.90 16.67 1.07
N TRP A 55 -8.09 16.44 1.62
CA TRP A 55 -8.35 15.39 2.60
C TRP A 55 -8.42 14.02 1.93
N ILE A 56 -7.76 13.04 2.52
CA ILE A 56 -7.86 11.63 2.13
C ILE A 56 -8.26 10.78 3.33
N GLN A 57 -9.04 9.73 3.05
CA GLN A 57 -9.35 8.66 3.99
C GLN A 57 -8.77 7.37 3.44
N GLY A 58 -8.09 6.60 4.29
CA GLY A 58 -7.39 5.42 3.83
C GLY A 58 -7.14 4.40 4.92
N THR A 59 -6.37 3.39 4.56
CA THR A 59 -5.95 2.34 5.47
C THR A 59 -4.47 2.06 5.28
N LEU A 60 -3.69 2.26 6.33
CA LEU A 60 -2.29 1.90 6.39
C LEU A 60 -2.15 0.42 6.75
N CYS A 61 -1.53 -0.35 5.89
CA CYS A 61 -1.23 -1.76 6.10
C CYS A 61 0.26 -1.91 6.42
N LEU A 62 0.57 -2.32 7.65
CA LEU A 62 1.93 -2.63 8.10
C LEU A 62 2.07 -4.15 8.26
N ALA A 63 3.21 -4.71 7.86
CA ALA A 63 3.46 -6.14 8.03
C ALA A 63 3.30 -6.57 9.50
N GLY A 64 2.53 -7.64 9.73
CA GLY A 64 2.31 -8.19 11.08
C GLY A 64 1.42 -7.35 12.00
N ARG A 65 0.76 -6.30 11.49
CA ARG A 65 -0.19 -5.48 12.26
C ARG A 65 -1.57 -5.48 11.64
N ASN A 66 -2.57 -5.19 12.47
CA ASN A 66 -3.90 -4.90 11.99
C ASN A 66 -3.88 -3.65 11.08
N PRO A 67 -4.64 -3.63 9.98
CA PRO A 67 -4.78 -2.44 9.16
C PRO A 67 -5.28 -1.25 9.99
N ILE A 68 -4.63 -0.09 9.82
CA ILE A 68 -4.89 1.11 10.60
C ILE A 68 -5.68 2.09 9.72
N PRO A 69 -6.94 2.41 10.04
CA PRO A 69 -7.66 3.46 9.31
C PRO A 69 -6.98 4.81 9.58
N ILE A 70 -6.86 5.63 8.54
CA ILE A 70 -6.27 6.97 8.64
C ILE A 70 -7.15 8.02 7.99
N ASP A 71 -7.12 9.22 8.57
CA ASP A 71 -7.53 10.47 7.95
C ASP A 71 -6.30 11.36 7.83
N ALA A 72 -6.06 11.91 6.64
CA ALA A 72 -4.87 12.71 6.37
C ALA A 72 -5.14 13.84 5.39
N ILE A 73 -4.30 14.88 5.43
CA ILE A 73 -4.29 15.96 4.44
C ILE A 73 -3.00 15.90 3.64
N VAL A 74 -3.10 16.05 2.33
CA VAL A 74 -1.96 16.22 1.43
C VAL A 74 -1.32 17.58 1.67
N ILE A 75 -0.05 17.60 2.10
CA ILE A 75 0.67 18.82 2.46
C ILE A 75 1.83 19.16 1.50
N ARG A 76 2.33 18.18 0.74
CA ARG A 76 3.45 18.38 -0.20
C ARG A 76 3.38 17.37 -1.33
N ARG A 77 3.83 17.78 -2.51
CA ARG A 77 4.10 16.92 -3.67
C ARG A 77 5.46 17.29 -4.23
N GLN A 78 6.34 16.32 -4.39
CA GLN A 78 7.67 16.55 -4.92
C GLN A 78 8.27 15.24 -5.41
N ASP A 79 8.96 15.28 -6.55
CA ASP A 79 9.77 14.17 -7.09
C ASP A 79 8.99 12.83 -7.22
N GLY A 80 7.68 12.91 -7.47
CA GLY A 80 6.81 11.73 -7.59
C GLY A 80 6.30 11.17 -6.26
N GLU A 81 6.64 11.80 -5.14
CA GLU A 81 6.18 11.48 -3.81
C GLU A 81 5.10 12.45 -3.32
N VAL A 82 4.30 11.99 -2.36
CA VAL A 82 3.29 12.80 -1.66
C VAL A 82 3.53 12.73 -0.16
N GLY A 83 3.64 13.91 0.45
CA GLY A 83 3.66 14.06 1.91
C GLY A 83 2.24 14.24 2.45
N LEU A 84 1.90 13.44 3.45
CA LEU A 84 0.61 13.42 4.12
C LEU A 84 0.80 13.76 5.60
N ARG A 85 -0.05 14.66 6.12
CA ARG A 85 -0.18 14.91 7.55
C ARG A 85 -1.40 14.17 8.08
N LEU A 86 -1.21 13.32 9.07
CA LEU A 86 -2.30 12.62 9.75
C LEU A 86 -3.10 13.61 10.61
N ILE A 87 -4.43 13.47 10.59
CA ILE A 87 -5.34 14.23 11.45
C ILE A 87 -5.29 13.68 12.88
N VAL A 88 -5.32 12.36 13.00
CA VAL A 88 -5.19 11.63 14.27
C VAL A 88 -3.88 10.88 14.27
N PRO A 89 -3.02 11.05 15.30
CA PRO A 89 -1.79 10.30 15.39
C PRO A 89 -2.02 8.79 15.45
N ILE A 90 -1.16 8.02 14.80
CA ILE A 90 -1.19 6.56 14.85
C ILE A 90 -0.17 6.02 15.85
N ALA A 91 -0.49 4.90 16.49
CA ALA A 91 0.47 4.16 17.31
C ALA A 91 1.39 3.35 16.39
N VAL A 92 2.66 3.76 16.35
CA VAL A 92 3.71 3.16 15.54
C VAL A 92 4.55 2.20 16.37
#